data_AF-A0A537SIC6-F1
#
_entry.id   AF-A0A537SIC6-F1
#
_cell.length_a   1.000
_cell.length_b   1.000
_cell.length_c   1.000
_cell.angle_alpha   90.00
_cell.angle_beta   90.00
_cell.angle_gamma   90.00
#
_symmetry.space_group_name_H-M   'P 1'
#
loop_
_entity.id
_entity.type
_entity.pdbx_description
1 polymer ?
#
loop_
_entity_poly.entity_id
_entity_poly.type
_entity_poly.pdbx_seq_one_letter_code
_entity_poly.pdbx_strand_id
1 'polypeptide(L)'
;MRRRQDAKLKGYRLLEEWLSPQQRAQYKSSGSFEVTGSDSGIRYRIWRARQMNIEELDCDGKPAAIWCFLPEGRLPCGDVMLAQKLALENDEQAALAVAKRAGARAPIERL
;
A
#
# COMPACT_ATOMS: atom_id res chain seq x y z
N MET A 1 18.99 11.64 -15.36
CA MET A 1 18.15 10.43 -15.37
C MET A 1 18.61 9.37 -14.35
N ARG A 2 19.91 9.05 -14.25
CA ARG A 2 20.47 8.07 -13.30
C ARG A 2 20.02 8.23 -11.83
N ARG A 3 20.11 9.44 -11.26
CA ARG A 3 19.70 9.70 -9.86
C ARG A 3 18.25 9.30 -9.53
N ARG A 4 17.30 9.47 -10.46
CA ARG A 4 15.89 9.09 -10.25
C ARG A 4 15.72 7.57 -10.24
N GLN A 5 16.46 6.87 -11.11
CA GLN A 5 16.46 5.41 -11.13
C GLN A 5 17.10 4.84 -9.87
N ASP A 6 18.22 5.43 -9.42
CA ASP A 6 18.88 5.03 -8.17
C ASP A 6 17.95 5.22 -6.97
N ALA A 7 17.25 6.36 -6.88
CA ALA A 7 16.26 6.61 -5.82
C ALA A 7 15.09 5.60 -5.87
N LYS A 8 14.61 5.27 -7.08
CA LYS A 8 13.56 4.25 -7.26
C LYS A 8 14.00 2.88 -6.75
N LEU A 9 15.21 2.44 -7.08
CA LEU A 9 15.75 1.16 -6.63
C LEU A 9 15.96 1.14 -5.12
N LYS A 10 16.51 2.22 -4.55
CA LYS A 10 16.68 2.36 -3.10
C LYS A 10 15.35 2.28 -2.35
N GLY A 11 14.31 2.97 -2.84
CA GLY A 11 13.00 2.94 -2.19
C GLY A 11 12.35 1.56 -2.22
N TYR A 12 12.47 0.80 -3.31
CA TYR A 12 11.99 -0.58 -3.32
C TYR A 12 12.80 -1.51 -2.41
N ARG A 13 14.13 -1.32 -2.34
CA ARG A 13 14.97 -2.09 -1.43
C ARG A 13 14.57 -1.85 0.02
N LEU A 14 14.40 -0.59 0.40
CA LEU A 14 13.97 -0.21 1.75
C LEU A 14 12.59 -0.77 2.07
N LEU A 15 11.62 -0.66 1.14
CA LEU A 15 10.32 -1.31 1.30
C LEU A 15 10.48 -2.80 1.61
N GLU A 16 11.21 -3.54 0.77
CA GLU A 16 11.40 -4.98 0.95
C GLU A 16 12.07 -5.34 2.28
N GLU A 17 13.06 -4.55 2.73
CA GLU A 17 13.74 -4.71 4.03
C GLU A 17 12.75 -4.59 5.21
N TRP A 18 11.75 -3.72 5.12
CA TRP A 18 10.73 -3.47 6.16
C TRP A 18 9.48 -4.35 6.08
N LEU A 19 9.28 -5.09 4.99
CA LEU A 19 8.18 -6.06 4.91
C LEU A 19 8.45 -7.26 5.81
N SER A 20 7.41 -7.70 6.53
CA SER A 20 7.43 -9.01 7.21
C SER A 20 7.68 -10.14 6.20
N PRO A 21 8.13 -11.34 6.62
CA PRO A 21 8.33 -12.46 5.70
C PRO A 21 7.10 -12.78 4.84
N GLN A 22 5.89 -12.71 5.44
CA GLN A 22 4.63 -12.92 4.74
C GLN A 22 4.33 -11.81 3.73
N GLN A 23 4.46 -10.54 4.14
CA GLN A 23 4.25 -9.39 3.25
C GLN A 23 5.24 -9.40 2.09
N ARG A 24 6.50 -9.76 2.34
CA ARG A 24 7.54 -9.88 1.32
C ARG A 24 7.21 -10.99 0.32
N ALA A 25 6.69 -12.13 0.79
CA ALA A 25 6.24 -13.23 -0.08
C ALA A 25 5.07 -12.78 -0.98
N GLN A 26 4.06 -12.10 -0.42
CA GLN A 26 2.95 -11.51 -1.17
C GLN A 26 3.45 -10.50 -2.22
N TYR A 27 4.36 -9.61 -1.82
CA TYR A 27 4.88 -8.56 -2.69
C TYR A 27 5.65 -9.13 -3.88
N LYS A 28 6.43 -10.20 -3.64
CA LYS A 28 7.14 -10.91 -4.71
C LYS A 28 6.21 -11.67 -5.65
N SER A 29 5.13 -12.27 -5.14
CA SER A 29 4.22 -13.09 -5.95
C SER A 29 3.19 -12.28 -6.74
N SER A 30 2.70 -11.18 -6.17
CA SER A 30 1.55 -10.43 -6.69
C SER A 30 1.82 -8.97 -6.99
N GLY A 31 2.97 -8.43 -6.55
CA GLY A 31 3.22 -6.98 -6.60
C GLY A 31 2.37 -6.19 -5.60
N SER A 32 1.78 -6.85 -4.61
CA SER A 32 1.00 -6.25 -3.52
C SER A 32 1.29 -6.95 -2.19
N PHE A 33 0.97 -6.31 -1.07
CA PHE A 33 1.04 -6.95 0.25
C PHE A 33 -0.10 -6.47 1.13
N GLU A 34 -0.47 -7.28 2.10
CA GLU A 34 -1.54 -6.96 3.05
C GLU A 34 -0.97 -6.40 4.37
N VAL A 35 -1.69 -5.46 4.95
CA VAL A 35 -1.43 -4.85 6.26
C VAL A 35 -2.70 -4.92 7.09
N THR A 36 -2.57 -4.87 8.42
CA THR A 36 -3.70 -4.82 9.34
C THR A 36 -3.73 -3.44 10.00
N GLY A 37 -4.89 -2.79 9.97
CA GLY A 37 -5.12 -1.51 10.63
C GLY A 37 -4.87 -1.59 12.13
N SER A 38 -4.14 -0.61 12.69
CA SER A 38 -3.79 -0.56 14.12
C SER A 38 -5.00 -0.48 15.04
N ASP A 39 -6.06 0.20 14.60
CA ASP A 39 -7.21 0.55 15.45
C ASP A 39 -8.41 -0.36 15.18
N SER A 40 -8.68 -0.67 13.91
CA SER A 40 -9.86 -1.40 13.47
C SER A 40 -9.63 -2.91 13.32
N GLY A 41 -8.38 -3.34 13.11
CA GLY A 41 -8.05 -4.71 12.70
C GLY A 41 -8.45 -5.05 11.26
N ILE A 42 -8.95 -4.08 10.47
CA ILE A 42 -9.30 -4.28 9.06
C ILE A 42 -8.04 -4.60 8.26
N ARG A 43 -8.17 -5.50 7.27
CA ARG A 43 -7.08 -5.79 6.34
C ARG A 43 -7.12 -4.83 5.16
N TYR A 44 -5.95 -4.32 4.81
CA TYR A 44 -5.75 -3.51 3.62
C TYR A 44 -4.74 -4.16 2.69
N ARG A 45 -4.99 -4.17 1.38
CA ARG A 45 -4.02 -4.58 0.36
C ARG A 45 -3.42 -3.36 -0.32
N ILE A 46 -2.09 -3.25 -0.27
CA ILE A 46 -1.34 -2.17 -0.91
C ILE A 46 -0.71 -2.69 -2.20
N TRP A 47 -1.17 -2.19 -3.35
CA TRP A 47 -0.63 -2.48 -4.66
C TRP A 47 0.59 -1.62 -4.99
N ARG A 48 1.47 -2.13 -5.88
CA ARG A 48 2.60 -1.39 -6.45
C ARG A 48 2.16 -0.22 -7.32
N ALA A 49 1.81 0.87 -6.68
CA ALA A 49 1.50 2.17 -7.26
C ALA A 49 1.67 3.25 -6.17
N ARG A 50 1.43 4.52 -6.52
CA ARG A 50 1.55 5.65 -5.58
C ARG A 50 0.22 6.19 -5.06
N GLN A 51 -0.86 5.96 -5.80
CA GLN A 51 -2.17 6.55 -5.56
C GLN A 51 -3.23 5.52 -5.94
N MET A 52 -4.42 5.61 -5.33
CA MET A 52 -5.54 4.69 -5.57
C MET A 52 -5.11 3.21 -5.50
N ASN A 53 -4.19 2.90 -4.58
CA ASN A 53 -3.47 1.64 -4.52
C ASN A 53 -3.73 0.85 -3.23
N ILE A 54 -4.65 1.32 -2.38
CA ILE A 54 -4.99 0.68 -1.11
C ILE A 54 -6.42 0.17 -1.23
N GLU A 55 -6.59 -1.14 -1.19
CA GLU A 55 -7.89 -1.80 -1.09
C GLU A 55 -8.18 -2.10 0.38
N GLU A 56 -9.31 -1.63 0.89
CA GLU A 56 -9.91 -2.21 2.10
C GLU A 56 -10.49 -3.58 1.75
N LEU A 57 -10.21 -4.60 2.54
CA LEU A 57 -10.69 -5.96 2.28
C LEU A 57 -11.82 -6.33 3.24
N ASP A 58 -12.86 -6.97 2.71
CA ASP A 58 -13.91 -7.59 3.51
C ASP A 58 -13.44 -8.92 4.16
N CYS A 59 -14.35 -9.59 4.87
CA CYS A 59 -14.06 -10.87 5.53
C CYS A 59 -13.69 -11.99 4.53
N ASP A 60 -14.14 -11.90 3.28
CA ASP A 60 -13.79 -12.84 2.21
C ASP A 60 -12.45 -12.48 1.52
N GLY A 61 -11.84 -11.34 1.88
CA GLY A 61 -10.63 -10.83 1.25
C GLY A 61 -10.87 -10.11 -0.09
N LYS A 62 -12.11 -9.75 -0.39
CA LYS A 62 -12.49 -9.00 -1.60
C LYS A 62 -12.41 -7.49 -1.32
N PRO A 63 -12.12 -6.66 -2.35
CA PRO A 63 -12.09 -5.21 -2.17
C PRO A 63 -13.47 -4.65 -1.81
N ALA A 64 -13.58 -4.02 -0.64
CA ALA A 64 -14.78 -3.32 -0.16
C ALA A 64 -14.75 -1.82 -0.49
N ALA A 65 -13.56 -1.21 -0.46
CA ALA A 65 -13.33 0.18 -0.78
C ALA A 65 -11.91 0.41 -1.28
N ILE A 66 -11.69 1.54 -1.97
CA ILE A 66 -10.35 2.02 -2.32
C ILE A 66 -10.04 3.28 -1.52
N TRP A 67 -8.87 3.30 -0.90
CA TRP A 67 -8.34 4.44 -0.18
C TRP A 67 -7.18 5.08 -0.93
N CYS A 68 -7.10 6.41 -0.86
CA CYS A 68 -6.02 7.18 -1.45
C CYS A 68 -5.52 8.25 -0.50
N PHE A 69 -4.34 8.02 0.04
CA PHE A 69 -3.50 8.98 0.73
C PHE A 69 -2.03 8.69 0.35
N LEU A 70 -1.19 9.71 0.42
CA LEU A 70 0.23 9.60 0.13
C LEU A 70 1.00 10.73 0.84
N PRO A 71 2.28 10.51 1.18
CA PRO A 71 3.15 11.57 1.67
C PRO A 71 3.30 12.71 0.66
N GLU A 72 3.54 13.91 1.16
CA GLU A 72 3.77 15.09 0.33
C GLU A 72 5.05 14.98 -0.51
N GLY A 73 5.01 15.56 -1.71
CA GLY A 73 6.16 15.65 -2.62
C GLY A 73 6.29 14.49 -3.63
N ARG A 74 7.41 14.49 -4.36
CA ARG A 74 7.70 13.49 -5.41
C ARG A 74 8.62 12.40 -4.88
N LEU A 75 8.05 11.42 -4.22
CA LEU A 75 8.78 10.31 -3.63
C LEU A 75 8.82 9.06 -4.54
N PRO A 76 9.88 8.25 -4.46
CA PRO A 76 9.92 6.90 -5.03
C PRO A 76 8.70 6.06 -4.63
N CYS A 77 8.23 5.20 -5.54
CA CYS A 77 7.05 4.37 -5.29
C CYS A 77 7.21 3.47 -4.05
N GLY A 78 8.40 2.89 -3.83
CA GLY A 78 8.67 2.07 -2.65
C GLY A 78 8.56 2.85 -1.34
N ASP A 79 9.04 4.10 -1.31
CA ASP A 79 8.93 4.97 -0.13
C ASP A 79 7.47 5.36 0.15
N VAL A 80 6.68 5.63 -0.90
CA VAL A 80 5.23 5.88 -0.76
C VAL A 80 4.52 4.67 -0.16
N MET A 81 4.77 3.48 -0.70
CA MET A 81 4.15 2.24 -0.20
C MET A 81 4.58 1.93 1.24
N LEU A 82 5.84 2.19 1.60
CA LEU A 82 6.33 2.01 2.97
C LEU A 82 5.67 3.01 3.93
N ALA A 83 5.54 4.28 3.54
CA ALA A 83 4.83 5.27 4.35
C ALA A 83 3.36 4.89 4.55
N GLN A 84 2.69 4.38 3.50
CA GLN A 84 1.31 3.90 3.59
C GLN A 84 1.16 2.70 4.54
N LYS A 85 2.10 1.73 4.47
CA LYS A 85 2.17 0.60 5.42
C LYS A 85 2.28 1.09 6.86
N LEU A 86 3.27 1.94 7.13
CA LEU A 86 3.54 2.44 8.49
C LEU A 86 2.36 3.25 9.03
N ALA A 87 1.72 4.06 8.20
CA ALA A 87 0.54 4.82 8.61
C ALA A 87 -0.62 3.89 8.99
N LEU A 88 -0.94 2.87 8.19
CA LEU A 88 -2.04 1.94 8.51
C LEU A 88 -1.74 1.05 9.71
N GLU A 89 -0.50 0.59 9.88
CA GLU A 89 -0.15 -0.33 10.97
C GLU A 89 0.13 0.36 12.32
N ASN A 90 0.25 1.70 12.35
CA ASN A 90 0.65 2.43 13.56
C ASN A 90 -0.21 3.66 13.89
N ASP A 91 -0.93 4.24 12.93
CA ASP A 91 -1.81 5.40 13.13
C ASP A 91 -2.92 5.41 12.05
N GLU A 92 -3.69 4.33 12.01
CA GLU A 92 -4.71 4.09 11.00
C GLU A 92 -5.73 5.23 10.95
N GLN A 93 -6.19 5.70 12.11
CA GLN A 93 -7.18 6.78 12.19
C GLN A 93 -6.69 8.07 11.55
N ALA A 94 -5.44 8.49 11.82
CA ALA A 94 -4.88 9.67 11.16
C ALA A 94 -4.71 9.46 9.65
N ALA A 95 -4.30 8.26 9.23
CA ALA A 95 -4.19 7.91 7.82
C ALA A 95 -5.52 8.03 7.09
N LEU A 96 -6.60 7.48 7.66
CA LEU A 96 -7.94 7.50 7.08
C LEU A 96 -8.59 8.88 7.13
N ALA A 97 -8.28 9.69 8.15
CA ALA A 97 -8.81 11.07 8.28
C ALA A 97 -8.42 11.99 7.10
N VAL A 98 -7.25 11.77 6.49
CA VAL A 98 -6.77 12.54 5.34
C VAL A 98 -7.00 11.82 4.00
N ALA A 99 -7.43 10.56 4.04
CA ALA A 99 -7.58 9.75 2.84
C ALA A 99 -8.86 10.07 2.08
N LYS A 100 -8.78 9.98 0.75
CA LYS A 100 -9.97 9.95 -0.11
C LYS A 100 -10.45 8.51 -0.25
N ARG A 101 -11.76 8.29 -0.07
CA ARG A 101 -12.41 6.98 -0.22
C ARG A 101 -13.20 6.92 -1.53
N ALA A 102 -13.02 5.84 -2.28
CA ALA A 102 -13.85 5.46 -3.42
C ALA A 102 -14.51 4.10 -3.16
N GLY A 103 -15.60 3.80 -3.87
CA GLY A 103 -16.26 2.50 -3.81
C GLY A 103 -15.35 1.35 -4.28
N ALA A 104 -15.77 0.11 -4.01
CA ALA A 104 -15.07 -1.10 -4.46
C ALA A 104 -14.77 -1.03 -5.96
N ARG A 105 -13.54 -1.40 -6.34
CA ARG A 105 -13.15 -1.52 -7.74
C ARG A 105 -13.69 -2.86 -8.26
N ALA A 106 -14.33 -2.86 -9.44
CA ALA A 106 -14.70 -4.09 -10.12
C ALA A 106 -13.44 -4.97 -10.33
N PRO A 107 -13.53 -6.31 -10.22
CA PRO A 107 -12.38 -7.19 -10.43
C PRO A 107 -11.68 -6.87 -11.74
N ILE A 108 -10.37 -6.69 -11.71
CA ILE A 108 -9.58 -6.64 -12.95
C ILE A 108 -9.51 -8.06 -13.47
N GLU A 109 -10.37 -8.39 -14.45
CA GLU A 109 -10.19 -9.60 -15.27
C GLU A 109 -8.80 -9.52 -15.90
N ARG A 110 -7.92 -10.47 -15.56
CA ARG A 110 -6.60 -10.56 -16.18
C ARG A 110 -6.81 -10.93 -17.64
N LEU A 111 -6.54 -9.99 -18.55
CA LEU A 111 -6.33 -10.26 -19.98
C LEU A 111 -5.03 -11.07 -20.19
#